data_AF-A0A255ZLL6-F1
#
_entry.id   AF-A0A255ZLL6-F1
#
_cell.length_a   1.000
_cell.length_b   1.000
_cell.length_c   1.000
_cell.angle_alpha   90.00
_cell.angle_beta   90.00
_cell.angle_gamma   90.00
#
_symmetry.space_group_name_H-M   'P 1'
#
loop_
_entity.id
_entity.type
_entity.pdbx_description
1 polymer ?
#
loop_
_entity_poly.entity_id
_entity_poly.type
_entity_poly.pdbx_seq_one_letter_code
_entity_poly.pdbx_strand_id
1 'polypeptide(L)'
;MPSATPSRPMRLRAIVPPLLILPTIGLLLSGVITWINIGFTADFTARWLRGFVSALPVMLVAFAFMAVLDRKVQQVFAGRSALARKLILAACTACMMELLLASVVTLSNRGFAPGFAIAWGAAFVKSLPVGLCVSLCMGFVIKPQLDRLAAGR
;
A
#
# COMPACT_ATOMS: atom_id res chain seq x y z
N MET A 1 -47.23 -15.00 -5.93
CA MET A 1 -45.83 -14.62 -6.17
C MET A 1 -45.29 -13.90 -4.94
N PRO A 2 -44.32 -14.45 -4.19
CA PRO A 2 -43.55 -13.69 -3.23
C PRO A 2 -42.19 -13.31 -3.83
N SER A 3 -41.95 -12.01 -3.95
CA SER A 3 -40.70 -11.38 -4.38
C SER A 3 -39.63 -11.55 -3.29
N ALA A 4 -38.74 -12.52 -3.47
CA ALA A 4 -37.53 -12.64 -2.66
C ALA A 4 -36.60 -11.46 -2.97
N THR A 5 -36.52 -10.50 -2.06
CA THR A 5 -35.54 -9.42 -2.13
C THR A 5 -34.17 -9.97 -1.72
N PRO A 6 -33.11 -9.87 -2.55
CA PRO A 6 -31.83 -10.48 -2.22
C PRO A 6 -31.14 -9.73 -1.05
N SER A 7 -30.62 -10.51 -0.12
CA SER A 7 -29.92 -10.15 1.12
C SER A 7 -28.66 -9.30 0.86
N ARG A 8 -28.83 -7.97 0.89
CA ARG A 8 -27.76 -6.97 0.71
C ARG A 8 -26.76 -6.75 1.88
N PRO A 9 -26.97 -7.15 3.16
CA PRO A 9 -26.04 -6.79 4.24
C PRO A 9 -24.79 -7.69 4.34
N MET A 10 -24.78 -8.86 3.71
CA MET A 10 -23.68 -9.85 3.82
C MET A 10 -22.43 -9.47 3.01
N ARG A 11 -22.60 -8.92 1.80
CA ARG A 11 -21.47 -8.46 0.98
C ARG A 11 -20.82 -7.19 1.54
N LEU A 12 -21.61 -6.29 2.12
CA LEU A 12 -21.12 -5.01 2.64
C LEU A 12 -20.18 -5.22 3.85
N ARG A 13 -20.56 -6.07 4.81
CA ARG A 13 -19.73 -6.36 6.00
C ARG A 13 -18.39 -7.06 5.70
N ALA A 14 -18.30 -7.82 4.62
CA ALA A 14 -17.05 -8.47 4.19
C ALA A 14 -16.12 -7.53 3.41
N ILE A 15 -16.69 -6.54 2.72
CA ILE A 15 -15.94 -5.60 1.85
C ILE A 15 -15.52 -4.33 2.62
N VAL A 16 -16.31 -3.89 3.60
CA VAL A 16 -16.06 -2.66 4.37
C VAL A 16 -14.71 -2.68 5.12
N PRO A 17 -14.29 -3.75 5.82
CA PRO A 17 -13.02 -3.73 6.54
C PRO A 17 -11.80 -3.57 5.61
N PRO A 18 -11.64 -4.35 4.52
CA PRO A 18 -10.56 -4.11 3.55
C PRO A 18 -10.61 -2.70 2.95
N LEU A 19 -11.81 -2.22 2.59
CA LEU A 19 -12.00 -0.91 1.96
C LEU A 19 -11.59 0.25 2.86
N LEU A 20 -11.65 0.08 4.19
CA LEU A 20 -11.19 1.07 5.16
C LEU A 20 -9.70 0.90 5.48
N ILE A 21 -9.25 -0.34 5.71
CA ILE A 21 -7.88 -0.62 6.16
C ILE A 21 -6.83 -0.19 5.11
N LEU A 22 -7.06 -0.50 3.83
CA LEU A 22 -6.14 -0.18 2.74
C LEU A 22 -5.86 1.33 2.60
N PRO A 23 -6.87 2.21 2.50
CA PRO A 23 -6.62 3.65 2.45
C PRO A 23 -6.09 4.19 3.78
N THR A 24 -6.49 3.67 4.95
CA THR A 24 -5.90 4.10 6.23
C THR A 24 -4.40 3.84 6.30
N ILE A 25 -3.94 2.69 5.80
CA ILE A 25 -2.52 2.36 5.70
C ILE A 25 -1.79 3.34 4.77
N GLY A 26 -2.32 3.58 3.57
CA GLY A 26 -1.71 4.53 2.63
C GLY A 26 -1.66 5.96 3.16
N LEU A 27 -2.70 6.35 3.90
CA LEU A 27 -2.81 7.64 4.56
C LEU A 27 -1.77 7.78 5.70
N LEU A 28 -1.56 6.74 6.50
CA LEU A 28 -0.51 6.69 7.52
C LEU A 28 0.89 6.74 6.91
N LEU A 29 1.18 5.89 5.91
CA LEU A 29 2.50 5.84 5.25
C LEU A 29 2.86 7.16 4.58
N SER A 30 1.91 7.75 3.83
CA SER A 30 2.12 9.08 3.23
C SER A 30 2.32 10.18 4.28
N GLY A 31 1.69 10.04 5.45
CA GLY A 31 1.90 10.94 6.59
C GLY A 31 3.31 10.83 7.15
N VAL A 32 3.82 9.62 7.35
CA VAL A 32 5.20 9.36 7.79
C VAL A 32 6.21 9.91 6.79
N ILE A 33 6.00 9.68 5.48
CA ILE A 33 6.88 10.21 4.42
C ILE A 33 6.85 11.74 4.40
N THR A 34 5.68 12.35 4.59
CA THR A 34 5.57 13.81 4.69
C THR A 34 6.30 14.33 5.92
N TRP A 35 6.14 13.67 7.06
CA TRP A 35 6.82 14.05 8.29
C TRP A 35 8.35 13.98 8.16
N ILE A 36 8.87 12.97 7.48
CA ILE A 36 10.31 12.85 7.16
C ILE A 36 10.78 14.00 6.24
N ASN A 37 9.91 14.46 5.33
CA ASN A 37 10.26 15.47 4.34
C ASN A 37 10.23 16.90 4.88
N ILE A 38 9.27 17.24 5.74
CA ILE A 38 9.06 18.63 6.17
C ILE A 38 8.95 18.82 7.69
N GLY A 39 8.91 17.73 8.47
CA GLY A 39 8.65 17.78 9.91
C GLY A 39 7.22 18.17 10.26
N PHE A 40 6.93 18.36 11.55
CA PHE A 40 5.67 18.93 12.01
C PHE A 40 5.72 20.45 11.87
N THR A 41 5.08 20.97 10.82
CA THR A 41 4.98 22.40 10.52
C THR A 41 3.51 22.78 10.36
N ALA A 42 3.18 24.08 10.37
CA ALA A 42 1.81 24.56 10.17
C ALA A 42 1.20 24.08 8.83
N ASP A 43 2.05 23.89 7.81
CA ASP A 43 1.64 23.42 6.48
C ASP A 43 1.57 21.88 6.36
N PHE A 44 1.88 21.14 7.43
CA PHE A 44 2.02 19.68 7.39
C PHE A 44 0.80 19.01 6.76
N THR A 45 -0.40 19.32 7.27
CA THR A 45 -1.65 18.68 6.84
C THR A 45 -1.97 18.97 5.37
N ALA A 46 -1.75 20.22 4.93
CA ALA A 46 -2.01 20.63 3.55
C ALA A 46 -1.03 19.96 2.57
N ARG A 47 0.25 19.89 2.93
CA ARG A 47 1.29 19.25 2.11
C ARG A 47 1.15 17.73 2.10
N TRP A 48 0.81 17.13 3.24
CA TRP A 48 0.49 15.71 3.35
C TRP A 48 -0.70 15.32 2.47
N LEU A 49 -1.82 16.03 2.59
CA LEU A 49 -3.02 15.73 1.81
C LEU A 49 -2.76 15.91 0.31
N ARG A 50 -2.04 16.97 -0.09
CA ARG A 50 -1.62 17.17 -1.48
C ARG A 50 -0.73 16.04 -1.97
N GLY A 51 0.26 15.64 -1.18
CA GLY A 51 1.16 14.52 -1.48
C GLY A 51 0.38 13.20 -1.65
N PHE A 52 -0.54 12.91 -0.73
CA PHE A 52 -1.40 11.73 -0.80
C PHE A 52 -2.30 11.74 -2.05
N VAL A 53 -3.01 12.84 -2.30
CA VAL A 53 -3.88 12.98 -3.48
C VAL A 53 -3.08 12.87 -4.78
N SER A 54 -1.89 13.46 -4.84
CA SER A 54 -1.00 13.36 -6.01
C SER A 54 -0.51 11.92 -6.25
N ALA A 55 -0.41 11.10 -5.20
CA ALA A 55 0.01 9.71 -5.30
C ALA A 55 -1.10 8.77 -5.79
N LEU A 56 -2.38 9.12 -5.63
CA LEU A 56 -3.52 8.29 -6.08
C LEU A 56 -3.42 7.84 -7.56
N PRO A 57 -3.24 8.74 -8.55
CA PRO A 57 -3.13 8.32 -9.94
C PRO A 57 -1.90 7.43 -10.20
N VAL A 58 -0.78 7.72 -9.53
CA VAL A 58 0.45 6.93 -9.66
C VAL A 58 0.28 5.53 -9.09
N MET A 59 -0.42 5.40 -7.95
CA MET A 59 -0.74 4.10 -7.37
C MET A 59 -1.64 3.27 -8.30
N LEU A 60 -2.62 3.88 -8.98
CA LEU A 60 -3.46 3.17 -9.95
C LEU A 60 -2.63 2.60 -11.11
N VAL A 61 -1.70 3.40 -11.65
CA VAL A 61 -0.77 2.93 -12.68
C VAL A 61 0.10 1.80 -12.15
N ALA A 62 0.64 1.93 -10.94
CA ALA A 62 1.46 0.92 -10.30
C ALA A 62 0.72 -0.41 -10.08
N PHE A 63 -0.57 -0.36 -9.72
CA PHE A 63 -1.43 -1.54 -9.63
C PHE A 63 -1.58 -2.24 -10.99
N ALA A 64 -1.69 -1.50 -12.09
CA ALA A 64 -1.70 -2.09 -13.42
C ALA A 64 -0.37 -2.82 -13.72
N PHE A 65 0.77 -2.24 -13.30
CA PHE A 65 2.09 -2.87 -13.43
C PHE A 65 2.29 -4.09 -12.52
N MET A 66 1.56 -4.24 -11.42
CA MET A 66 1.70 -5.40 -10.53
C MET A 66 1.43 -6.73 -11.24
N ALA A 67 0.50 -6.78 -12.19
CA ALA A 67 0.22 -8.00 -12.95
C ALA A 67 1.43 -8.45 -13.79
N VAL A 68 2.21 -7.47 -14.29
CA VAL A 68 3.46 -7.74 -15.02
C VAL A 68 4.54 -8.21 -14.06
N LEU A 69 4.66 -7.55 -12.90
CA LEU A 69 5.60 -7.92 -11.85
C LEU A 69 5.37 -9.35 -11.37
N ASP A 70 4.11 -9.72 -11.12
CA ASP A 70 3.75 -11.10 -10.73
C ASP A 70 4.25 -12.09 -11.79
N ARG A 71 3.87 -11.93 -13.06
CA ARG A 71 4.34 -12.82 -14.13
C ARG A 71 5.86 -12.94 -14.18
N LYS A 72 6.60 -11.84 -14.02
CA LYS A 72 8.06 -11.84 -14.01
C LYS A 72 8.63 -12.59 -12.79
N VAL A 73 8.10 -12.36 -11.60
CA VAL A 73 8.51 -13.09 -10.39
C VAL A 73 8.22 -14.59 -10.52
N GLN A 74 7.05 -14.94 -11.06
CA GLN A 74 6.65 -16.33 -11.29
C GLN A 74 7.58 -17.04 -12.27
N GLN A 75 8.02 -16.34 -13.33
CA GLN A 75 8.95 -16.86 -14.33
C GLN A 75 10.38 -16.99 -13.78
N VAL A 76 10.92 -15.94 -13.14
CA VAL A 76 12.30 -15.91 -12.65
C VAL A 76 12.50 -16.87 -11.46
N PHE A 77 11.50 -16.99 -10.58
CA PHE A 77 11.56 -17.83 -9.39
C PHE A 77 10.73 -19.11 -9.52
N ALA A 78 10.51 -19.60 -10.74
CA ALA A 78 9.73 -20.81 -11.00
C ALA A 78 10.27 -22.05 -10.27
N GLY A 79 11.58 -22.11 -9.98
CA GLY A 79 12.24 -23.21 -9.29
C GLY A 79 12.23 -23.14 -7.74
N ARG A 80 11.60 -22.12 -7.13
CA ARG A 80 11.51 -21.99 -5.66
C ARG A 80 10.17 -22.49 -5.13
N SER A 81 10.11 -22.76 -3.82
CA SER A 81 8.89 -23.22 -3.16
C SER A 81 7.74 -22.20 -3.31
N ALA A 82 6.50 -22.69 -3.35
CA ALA A 82 5.31 -21.85 -3.53
C ALA A 82 5.19 -20.76 -2.44
N LEU A 83 5.65 -21.05 -1.21
CA LEU A 83 5.71 -20.09 -0.12
C LEU A 83 6.75 -19.00 -0.37
N ALA A 84 7.98 -19.38 -0.75
CA ALA A 84 9.04 -18.42 -1.05
C ALA A 84 8.65 -17.45 -2.16
N ARG A 85 8.00 -17.96 -3.23
CA ARG A 85 7.51 -17.14 -4.34
C ARG A 85 6.45 -16.12 -3.92
N LYS A 86 5.52 -16.52 -3.05
CA LYS A 86 4.50 -15.61 -2.48
C LYS A 86 5.13 -14.52 -1.61
N LEU A 87 6.14 -14.88 -0.80
CA LEU A 87 6.87 -13.92 0.03
C LEU A 87 7.68 -12.94 -0.81
N ILE A 88 8.39 -13.43 -1.84
CA ILE A 88 9.15 -12.59 -2.77
C ILE A 88 8.20 -11.65 -3.51
N LEU A 89 7.08 -12.15 -4.03
CA LEU A 89 6.09 -11.32 -4.69
C LEU A 89 5.55 -10.24 -3.76
N ALA A 90 5.16 -10.59 -2.52
CA ALA A 90 4.67 -9.63 -1.55
C ALA A 90 5.72 -8.57 -1.20
N ALA A 91 6.98 -8.96 -1.00
CA ALA A 91 8.08 -8.06 -0.73
C ALA A 91 8.38 -7.13 -1.91
N CYS A 92 8.46 -7.66 -3.14
CA CYS A 92 8.66 -6.86 -4.35
C CYS A 92 7.51 -5.87 -4.57
N THR A 93 6.27 -6.31 -4.33
CA THR A 93 5.08 -5.48 -4.46
C THR A 93 5.07 -4.35 -3.44
N ALA A 94 5.35 -4.67 -2.17
CA ALA A 94 5.46 -3.67 -1.10
C ALA A 94 6.58 -2.65 -1.41
N CYS A 95 7.76 -3.14 -1.81
CA CYS A 95 8.90 -2.31 -2.18
C CYS A 95 8.55 -1.36 -3.33
N MET A 96 7.92 -1.87 -4.40
CA MET A 96 7.54 -1.06 -5.56
C MET A 96 6.52 0.02 -5.19
N MET A 97 5.49 -0.32 -4.41
CA MET A 97 4.50 0.66 -3.99
C MET A 97 5.08 1.71 -3.04
N GLU A 98 5.93 1.29 -2.11
CA GLU A 98 6.60 2.19 -1.18
C GLU A 98 7.55 3.16 -1.90
N LEU A 99 8.28 2.65 -2.91
CA LEU A 99 9.19 3.44 -3.72
C LEU A 99 8.45 4.50 -4.54
N LEU A 100 7.30 4.15 -5.11
CA LEU A 100 6.46 5.09 -5.87
C LEU A 100 5.80 6.12 -4.95
N LEU A 101 5.28 5.69 -3.80
CA LEU A 101 4.69 6.59 -2.81
C LEU A 101 5.73 7.58 -2.29
N ALA A 102 6.93 7.10 -1.92
CA ALA A 102 8.03 7.94 -1.48
C ALA A 102 8.47 8.93 -2.57
N SER A 103 8.50 8.50 -3.84
CA SER A 103 8.80 9.37 -4.98
C SER A 103 7.80 10.52 -5.12
N VAL A 104 6.51 10.19 -5.20
CA VAL A 104 5.46 11.20 -5.47
C VAL A 104 5.29 12.15 -4.29
N VAL A 105 5.28 11.63 -3.05
CA VAL A 105 5.10 12.47 -1.86
C VAL A 105 6.33 13.37 -1.66
N THR A 106 7.55 12.86 -1.90
CA THR A 106 8.76 13.70 -1.83
C THR A 106 8.77 14.76 -2.93
N LEU A 107 8.38 14.40 -4.15
CA LEU A 107 8.29 15.33 -5.27
C LEU A 107 7.26 16.43 -5.00
N SER A 108 6.08 16.07 -4.49
CA SER A 108 5.03 17.02 -4.12
C SER A 108 5.43 17.95 -2.97
N ASN A 109 6.30 17.50 -2.06
CA ASN A 109 6.72 18.28 -0.89
C ASN A 109 7.93 19.18 -1.12
N ARG A 110 8.90 18.71 -1.92
CA ARG A 110 10.21 19.36 -2.11
C ARG A 110 10.47 19.80 -3.55
N GLY A 111 9.73 19.29 -4.53
CA GLY A 111 10.05 19.48 -5.95
C GLY A 111 11.40 18.89 -6.32
N PHE A 112 11.98 19.33 -7.44
CA PHE A 112 13.32 18.94 -7.90
C PHE A 112 14.44 19.78 -7.24
N ALA A 113 14.29 20.10 -5.96
CA ALA A 113 15.30 20.86 -5.23
C ALA A 113 16.62 20.07 -5.11
N PRO A 114 17.77 20.75 -4.95
CA PRO A 114 19.04 20.11 -4.62
C PRO A 114 18.89 19.21 -3.39
N GLY A 115 19.39 17.98 -3.46
CA GLY A 115 19.23 17.00 -2.38
C GLY A 115 17.95 16.15 -2.45
N PHE A 116 17.16 16.26 -3.53
CA PHE A 116 15.99 15.39 -3.76
C PHE A 116 16.32 13.90 -3.60
N ALA A 117 17.42 13.42 -4.20
CA ALA A 117 17.78 12.00 -4.14
C ALA A 117 18.05 11.52 -2.70
N ILE A 118 18.70 12.35 -1.88
CA ILE A 118 18.96 12.02 -0.47
C ILE A 118 17.66 12.04 0.34
N ALA A 119 16.84 13.07 0.15
CA ALA A 119 15.53 13.20 0.77
C ALA A 119 14.61 12.01 0.44
N TRP A 120 14.53 11.67 -0.83
CA TRP A 120 13.77 10.55 -1.36
C TRP A 120 14.28 9.22 -0.81
N GLY A 121 15.60 8.99 -0.85
CA GLY A 121 16.22 7.77 -0.34
C GLY A 121 16.01 7.62 1.17
N ALA A 122 16.13 8.71 1.92
CA ALA A 122 15.85 8.72 3.36
C ALA A 122 14.38 8.42 3.66
N ALA A 123 13.45 8.98 2.88
CA ALA A 123 12.02 8.70 3.01
C ALA A 123 11.72 7.22 2.72
N PHE A 124 12.23 6.70 1.61
CA PHE A 124 12.05 5.30 1.20
C PHE A 124 12.63 4.31 2.23
N VAL A 125 13.86 4.52 2.67
CA VAL A 125 14.51 3.62 3.66
C VAL A 125 13.82 3.69 5.01
N LYS A 126 13.35 4.86 5.44
CA LYS A 126 12.63 5.00 6.71
C LYS A 126 11.20 4.47 6.66
N SER A 127 10.54 4.49 5.51
CA SER A 127 9.18 3.99 5.37
C SER A 127 9.12 2.48 5.05
N LEU A 128 10.17 1.91 4.46
CA LEU A 128 10.30 0.47 4.17
C LEU A 128 9.99 -0.46 5.36
N PRO A 129 10.54 -0.25 6.57
CA PRO A 129 10.22 -1.08 7.73
C PRO A 129 8.73 -1.06 8.07
N VAL A 130 8.10 0.12 7.95
CA VAL A 130 6.67 0.29 8.22
C VAL A 130 5.85 -0.43 7.14
N GLY A 131 6.18 -0.25 5.86
CA GLY A 131 5.54 -0.94 4.75
C GLY A 131 5.64 -2.47 4.85
N LEU A 132 6.82 -2.99 5.25
CA LEU A 132 7.02 -4.42 5.50
C LEU A 132 6.21 -4.93 6.69
N CYS A 133 6.27 -4.26 7.84
CA CYS A 133 5.46 -4.60 9.01
C CYS A 133 3.98 -4.65 8.66
N VAL A 134 3.48 -3.64 7.94
CA VAL A 134 2.09 -3.60 7.50
C VAL A 134 1.77 -4.74 6.54
N SER A 135 2.62 -5.01 5.55
CA SER A 135 2.42 -6.12 4.59
C SER A 135 2.38 -7.49 5.28
N LEU A 136 3.20 -7.69 6.31
CA LEU A 136 3.23 -8.90 7.12
C LEU A 136 2.00 -8.99 8.02
N CYS A 137 1.60 -7.91 8.69
CA CYS A 137 0.36 -7.86 9.47
C CYS A 137 -0.87 -8.15 8.59
N MET A 138 -0.90 -7.62 7.37
CA MET A 138 -1.96 -7.91 6.39
C MET A 138 -1.98 -9.40 6.01
N GLY A 139 -0.81 -9.96 5.68
CA GLY A 139 -0.67 -11.34 5.23
C GLY A 139 -0.92 -12.38 6.33
N PHE A 140 -0.48 -12.12 7.56
CA PHE A 140 -0.46 -13.10 8.65
C PHE A 140 -1.52 -12.86 9.74
N VAL A 141 -2.08 -11.65 9.87
CA VAL A 141 -3.08 -11.36 10.91
C VAL A 141 -4.43 -11.06 10.29
N ILE A 142 -4.48 -10.13 9.33
CA ILE A 142 -5.76 -9.68 8.76
C ILE A 142 -6.35 -10.74 7.84
N LYS A 143 -5.56 -11.28 6.90
CA LYS A 143 -6.03 -12.32 5.97
C LYS A 143 -6.61 -13.55 6.68
N PRO A 144 -5.94 -14.20 7.66
CA PRO A 144 -6.52 -15.35 8.34
C PRO A 144 -7.73 -15.00 9.22
N GLN A 145 -7.83 -13.77 9.75
CA GLN A 145 -9.03 -13.34 10.46
C GLN A 145 -10.21 -13.11 9.52
N LEU A 146 -9.99 -12.50 8.36
CA LEU A 146 -11.01 -12.35 7.32
C LEU A 146 -11.46 -13.71 6.80
N ASP A 147 -10.53 -14.65 6.57
CA ASP A 147 -10.83 -16.01 6.14
C ASP A 147 -11.60 -16.77 7.23
N ARG A 148 -11.27 -16.58 8.53
CA ARG A 148 -12.04 -17.12 9.65
C ARG A 148 -13.44 -16.53 9.77
N LEU A 149 -13.59 -15.22 9.55
CA LEU A 149 -14.90 -14.56 9.53
C LEU A 149 -15.74 -15.02 8.33
N ALA A 150 -15.10 -15.35 7.21
CA ALA A 150 -15.74 -15.86 6.01
C ALA A 150 -16.06 -17.37 6.09
N ALA A 151 -15.22 -18.17 6.75
CA ALA A 151 -15.38 -19.62 6.92
C ALA A 151 -16.14 -20.01 8.20
N GLY A 152 -16.34 -19.07 9.13
CA GLY A 152 -17.06 -19.27 10.39
C GLY A 152 -18.60 -19.30 10.25
N ARG A 153 -19.13 -19.47 9.04
CA ARG A 153 -20.53 -19.84 8.77
C ARG A 153 -20.64 -20.74 7.55
#